data_AF-C9K1G3-F1
#
_entry.id   AF-C9K1G3-F1
#
_cell.length_a   1.000
_cell.length_b   1.000
_cell.length_c   1.000
_cell.angle_alpha   90.00
_cell.angle_beta   90.00
_cell.angle_gamma   90.00
#
_symmetry.space_group_name_H-M   'P 1'
#
loop_
_entity.id
_entity.type
_entity.pdbx_description
1 polymer ?
#
loop_
_entity_poly.entity_id
_entity_poly.type
_entity_poly.pdbx_seq_one_letter_code
_entity_poly.pdbx_strand_id
1 'polypeptide(L)'
;MNMYSDFERLILLVMRKIYFKINKLSPVTQIFEDYVTTRDGDANEFIYKSIQSGKPLMVSKFGTIELNALVSYQLQLKKNYSFSDRISFIKGKIPNLWWPIKLDALCTNAGFFPNNNEKLPEFYQVNLEAIKSIDILGSYIEKEIFFSDVYSKDMIRVNLDGYYAPFLYEKPWTAALKGKKVLVIHPFDSEIKSQYSKRALLWKDKNVLPDFDLITYKPVVSMLGQQTEYRSWIEALEKMQSDIQKIDFDIALIGCGAYGMPLASFIKGMGKQAVHLAGWTQILFGIKGKRWDDLPYVSKFYNNAWVRPQQQSKIKGFDSIEKGCYW
;
A
#
# COMPACT_ATOMS: atom_id res chain seq x y z
N MET A 1 25.62 23.99 -3.72
CA MET A 1 24.18 24.36 -3.83
C MET A 1 24.15 25.85 -4.18
N ASN A 2 23.48 26.24 -5.26
CA ASN A 2 23.57 27.59 -5.83
C ASN A 2 22.58 28.52 -5.11
N MET A 3 23.03 29.66 -4.56
CA MET A 3 22.20 30.56 -3.72
C MET A 3 20.87 30.98 -4.38
N TYR A 4 20.88 31.14 -5.70
CA TYR A 4 19.68 31.43 -6.51
C TYR A 4 18.64 30.30 -6.48
N SER A 5 19.09 29.05 -6.42
CA SER A 5 18.24 27.86 -6.38
C SER A 5 17.50 27.72 -5.05
N ASP A 6 18.15 28.12 -3.95
CA ASP A 6 17.56 28.06 -2.61
C ASP A 6 16.54 29.18 -2.39
N PHE A 7 16.79 30.38 -2.91
CA PHE A 7 15.82 31.48 -2.87
C PHE A 7 14.57 31.17 -3.70
N GLU A 8 14.75 30.65 -4.92
CA GLU A 8 13.65 30.20 -5.77
C GLU A 8 12.80 29.13 -5.08
N ARG A 9 13.45 28.13 -4.48
CA ARG A 9 12.77 27.08 -3.70
C ARG A 9 11.90 27.69 -2.59
N LEU A 10 12.41 28.66 -1.83
CA LEU A 10 11.66 29.32 -0.78
C LEU A 10 10.43 30.04 -1.34
N ILE A 11 10.59 30.78 -2.43
CA ILE A 11 9.48 31.46 -3.13
C ILE A 11 8.41 30.44 -3.52
N LEU A 12 8.78 29.35 -4.19
CA LEU A 12 7.83 28.33 -4.65
C LEU A 12 7.08 27.67 -3.48
N LEU A 13 7.76 27.39 -2.36
CA LEU A 13 7.14 26.84 -1.16
C LEU A 13 6.12 27.82 -0.55
N VAL A 14 6.44 29.12 -0.51
CA VAL A 14 5.53 30.16 -0.03
C VAL A 14 4.34 30.31 -0.97
N MET A 15 4.57 30.39 -2.29
CA MET A 15 3.52 30.47 -3.30
C MET A 15 2.56 29.28 -3.22
N ARG A 16 3.06 28.06 -3.03
CA ARG A 16 2.24 26.87 -2.82
C ARG A 16 1.37 27.01 -1.58
N LYS A 17 1.94 27.42 -0.44
CA LYS A 17 1.16 27.63 0.80
C LYS A 17 0.05 28.67 0.61
N ILE A 18 0.37 29.78 -0.06
CA ILE A 18 -0.61 30.84 -0.38
C ILE A 18 -1.72 30.29 -1.28
N TYR A 19 -1.36 29.61 -2.37
CA TYR A 19 -2.32 29.02 -3.30
C TYR A 19 -3.29 28.05 -2.60
N PHE A 20 -2.77 27.15 -1.76
CA PHE A 20 -3.59 26.21 -0.99
C PHE A 20 -4.53 26.94 -0.02
N LYS A 21 -4.04 27.99 0.67
CA LYS A 21 -4.85 28.78 1.60
C LYS A 21 -5.98 29.55 0.89
N ILE A 22 -5.68 30.21 -0.23
CA ILE A 22 -6.67 30.98 -1.01
C ILE A 22 -7.76 30.06 -1.56
N ASN A 23 -7.38 28.89 -2.06
CA ASN A 23 -8.31 27.93 -2.68
C ASN A 23 -8.92 26.94 -1.68
N LYS A 24 -8.67 27.11 -0.37
CA LYS A 24 -9.13 26.18 0.69
C LYS A 24 -8.79 24.72 0.40
N LEU A 25 -7.64 24.47 -0.22
CA LEU A 25 -7.18 23.13 -0.57
C LEU A 25 -6.52 22.45 0.63
N SER A 26 -6.82 21.16 0.80
CA SER A 26 -6.13 20.31 1.75
C SER A 26 -4.89 19.68 1.07
N PRO A 27 -3.76 19.53 1.78
CA PRO A 27 -2.62 18.76 1.29
C PRO A 27 -2.89 17.25 1.25
N VAL A 28 -4.04 16.79 1.73
CA VAL A 28 -4.46 15.39 1.68
C VAL A 28 -4.72 14.98 0.23
N THR A 29 -4.22 13.81 -0.15
CA THR A 29 -4.48 13.21 -1.46
C THR A 29 -5.97 13.00 -1.65
N GLN A 30 -6.50 13.59 -2.72
CA GLN A 30 -7.88 13.38 -3.14
C GLN A 30 -7.98 12.07 -3.92
N ILE A 31 -9.09 11.37 -3.72
CA ILE A 31 -9.42 10.18 -4.52
C ILE A 31 -9.62 10.64 -5.96
N PHE A 32 -8.97 9.96 -6.88
CA PHE A 32 -9.03 10.20 -8.32
C PHE A 32 -9.27 8.88 -9.03
N GLU A 33 -10.47 8.68 -9.57
CA GLU A 33 -10.88 7.40 -10.15
C GLU A 33 -11.08 7.46 -11.67
N ASP A 34 -10.70 8.55 -12.35
CA ASP A 34 -10.90 8.69 -13.80
C ASP A 34 -10.10 7.65 -14.60
N TYR A 35 -9.07 7.05 -14.00
CA TYR A 35 -8.30 5.96 -14.60
C TYR A 35 -8.93 4.58 -14.42
N VAL A 36 -9.96 4.43 -13.59
CA VAL A 36 -10.58 3.13 -13.32
C VAL A 36 -11.32 2.65 -14.57
N THR A 37 -11.02 1.42 -15.01
CA THR A 37 -11.64 0.79 -16.18
C THR A 37 -12.70 -0.24 -15.82
N THR A 38 -12.65 -0.80 -14.61
CA THR A 38 -13.58 -1.83 -14.14
C THR A 38 -13.99 -1.52 -12.70
N ARG A 39 -15.29 -1.61 -12.39
CA ARG A 39 -15.82 -1.12 -11.11
C ARG A 39 -16.57 -2.19 -10.33
N ASP A 40 -16.56 -2.04 -9.02
CA ASP A 40 -17.45 -2.67 -8.06
C ASP A 40 -17.55 -4.20 -8.23
N GLY A 41 -18.75 -4.72 -8.49
CA GLY A 41 -18.99 -6.15 -8.66
C GLY A 41 -18.19 -6.75 -9.81
N ASP A 42 -18.03 -6.02 -10.92
CA ASP A 42 -17.26 -6.50 -12.08
C ASP A 42 -15.77 -6.57 -11.72
N ALA A 43 -15.26 -5.60 -10.97
CA ALA A 43 -13.88 -5.62 -10.48
C ALA A 43 -13.66 -6.80 -9.50
N ASN A 44 -14.62 -7.02 -8.60
CA ASN A 44 -14.60 -8.13 -7.65
C ASN A 44 -14.60 -9.49 -8.38
N GLU A 45 -15.50 -9.67 -9.35
CA GLU A 45 -15.59 -10.88 -10.16
C GLU A 45 -14.33 -11.10 -11.01
N PHE A 46 -13.76 -10.02 -11.57
CA PHE A 46 -12.52 -10.10 -12.33
C PHE A 46 -11.36 -10.61 -11.46
N ILE A 47 -11.21 -10.08 -10.25
CA ILE A 47 -10.19 -10.57 -9.29
C ILE A 47 -10.45 -12.04 -8.93
N TYR A 48 -11.71 -12.42 -8.67
CA TYR A 48 -12.09 -13.81 -8.40
C TYR A 48 -11.62 -14.74 -9.53
N LYS A 49 -11.94 -14.40 -10.78
CA LYS A 49 -11.58 -15.17 -11.98
C LYS A 49 -10.05 -15.25 -12.16
N SER A 50 -9.35 -14.14 -11.94
CA SER A 50 -7.89 -14.10 -12.02
C SER A 50 -7.23 -15.02 -10.98
N ILE A 51 -7.74 -15.06 -9.75
CA ILE A 51 -7.25 -15.98 -8.71
C ILE A 51 -7.55 -17.44 -9.09
N GLN A 52 -8.78 -17.73 -9.52
CA GLN A 52 -9.20 -19.08 -9.95
C GLN A 52 -8.34 -19.62 -11.11
N SER A 53 -7.82 -18.75 -11.99
CA SER A 53 -6.99 -19.18 -13.11
C SER A 53 -5.70 -19.91 -12.69
N GLY A 54 -5.23 -19.73 -11.46
CA GLY A 54 -3.99 -20.32 -10.94
C GLY A 54 -2.71 -19.79 -11.57
N LYS A 55 -2.80 -18.85 -12.53
CA LYS A 55 -1.63 -18.22 -13.15
C LYS A 55 -0.96 -17.24 -12.17
N PRO A 56 0.35 -16.98 -12.32
CA PRO A 56 1.03 -15.95 -11.54
C PRO A 56 0.28 -14.63 -11.65
N LEU A 57 0.03 -13.97 -10.52
CA LEU A 57 -0.86 -12.82 -10.43
C LEU A 57 -0.34 -11.83 -9.40
N MET A 58 -0.37 -10.54 -9.74
CA MET A 58 -0.15 -9.43 -8.82
C MET A 58 -1.32 -8.46 -8.87
N VAL A 59 -2.10 -8.46 -7.80
CA VAL A 59 -3.10 -7.43 -7.51
C VAL A 59 -2.51 -6.47 -6.50
N SER A 60 -2.40 -5.19 -6.84
CA SER A 60 -1.73 -4.21 -5.98
C SER A 60 -2.31 -2.81 -6.15
N LYS A 61 -1.79 -1.88 -5.35
CA LYS A 61 -2.08 -0.45 -5.45
C LYS A 61 -0.94 0.37 -4.90
N PHE A 62 -0.90 1.64 -5.27
CA PHE A 62 0.08 2.59 -4.77
C PHE A 62 -0.23 3.03 -3.34
N GLY A 63 0.76 2.98 -2.45
CA GLY A 63 0.70 3.74 -1.21
C GLY A 63 0.91 5.22 -1.50
N THR A 64 0.14 6.10 -0.86
CA THR A 64 0.20 7.56 -1.13
C THR A 64 1.57 8.15 -0.82
N ILE A 65 2.21 7.67 0.25
CA ILE A 65 3.49 8.19 0.73
C ILE A 65 4.61 7.68 -0.18
N GLU A 66 4.58 6.40 -0.50
CA GLU A 66 5.49 5.72 -1.41
C GLU A 66 5.41 6.33 -2.81
N LEU A 67 4.22 6.48 -3.38
CA LEU A 67 4.03 7.10 -4.70
C LEU A 67 4.55 8.54 -4.73
N ASN A 68 4.30 9.34 -3.69
CA ASN A 68 4.85 10.69 -3.61
C ASN A 68 6.39 10.67 -3.60
N ALA A 69 7.03 9.72 -2.91
CA ALA A 69 8.49 9.58 -2.90
C ALA A 69 9.02 9.17 -4.30
N LEU A 70 8.38 8.20 -4.95
CA LEU A 70 8.76 7.73 -6.29
C LEU A 70 8.64 8.83 -7.35
N VAL A 71 7.50 9.53 -7.40
CA VAL A 71 7.29 10.66 -8.32
C VAL A 71 8.28 11.79 -8.03
N SER A 72 8.53 12.08 -6.75
CA SER A 72 9.49 13.12 -6.40
C SER A 72 10.91 12.78 -6.85
N TYR A 73 11.33 11.52 -6.71
CA TYR A 73 12.65 11.08 -7.17
C TYR A 73 12.74 11.11 -8.70
N GLN A 74 11.71 10.63 -9.41
CA GLN A 74 11.63 10.73 -10.87
C GLN A 74 11.73 12.17 -11.36
N LEU A 75 11.10 13.12 -10.66
CA LEU A 75 11.18 14.55 -10.99
C LEU A 75 12.58 15.10 -10.77
N GLN A 76 13.30 14.69 -9.72
CA GLN A 76 14.69 15.11 -9.47
C GLN A 76 15.65 14.71 -10.60
N LEU A 77 15.37 13.60 -11.31
CA LEU A 77 16.17 13.15 -12.45
C LEU A 77 16.02 14.07 -13.68
N LYS A 78 15.06 15.00 -13.70
CA LYS A 78 14.92 15.96 -14.79
C LYS A 78 16.11 16.92 -14.83
N LYS A 79 16.69 17.09 -16.02
CA LYS A 79 17.78 18.06 -16.27
C LYS A 79 17.31 19.51 -16.12
N ASN A 80 16.10 19.82 -16.58
CA ASN A 80 15.54 21.16 -16.61
C ASN A 80 14.09 21.14 -16.09
N TYR A 81 13.67 22.26 -15.49
CA TYR A 81 12.31 22.46 -14.99
C TYR A 81 11.71 23.66 -15.71
N SER A 82 10.53 23.46 -16.29
CA SER A 82 9.80 24.50 -17.02
C SER A 82 9.03 25.44 -16.08
N PHE A 83 8.49 26.54 -16.62
CA PHE A 83 7.52 27.35 -15.89
C PHE A 83 6.26 26.52 -15.53
N SER A 84 5.82 25.62 -16.42
CA SER A 84 4.69 24.72 -16.18
C SER A 84 4.92 23.77 -14.99
N ASP A 85 6.14 23.24 -14.82
CA ASP A 85 6.49 22.40 -13.66
C ASP A 85 6.35 23.20 -12.36
N ARG A 86 6.82 24.46 -12.33
CA ARG A 86 6.69 25.35 -11.17
C ARG A 86 5.22 25.62 -10.82
N ILE A 87 4.40 25.92 -11.83
CA ILE A 87 2.96 26.10 -11.64
C ILE A 87 2.31 24.81 -11.15
N SER A 88 2.68 23.65 -11.71
CA SER A 88 2.17 22.35 -11.28
C SER A 88 2.53 22.03 -9.82
N PHE A 89 3.73 22.42 -9.39
CA PHE A 89 4.17 22.31 -8.00
C PHE A 89 3.33 23.22 -7.08
N ILE A 90 3.13 24.49 -7.45
CA ILE A 90 2.32 25.45 -6.70
C ILE A 90 0.87 24.97 -6.57
N LYS A 91 0.31 24.40 -7.64
CA LYS A 91 -1.04 23.81 -7.67
C LYS A 91 -1.16 22.47 -6.94
N GLY A 92 -0.05 21.89 -6.51
CA GLY A 92 -0.04 20.61 -5.80
C GLY A 92 -0.11 19.36 -6.67
N LYS A 93 -0.11 19.50 -7.99
CA LYS A 93 -0.15 18.38 -8.94
C LYS A 93 1.10 17.51 -8.87
N ILE A 94 2.25 18.14 -8.63
CA ILE A 94 3.52 17.44 -8.38
C ILE A 94 4.02 17.64 -6.95
N PRO A 95 4.65 16.61 -6.35
CA PRO A 95 5.09 16.66 -4.96
C PRO A 95 6.36 17.48 -4.76
N ASN A 96 7.24 17.55 -5.77
CA ASN A 96 8.57 18.10 -5.62
C ASN A 96 9.13 18.66 -6.95
N LEU A 97 10.29 19.30 -6.89
CA LEU A 97 11.11 19.68 -8.06
C LEU A 97 12.55 19.15 -7.86
N TRP A 98 13.57 19.99 -8.01
CA TRP A 98 14.99 19.61 -8.03
C TRP A 98 15.64 19.34 -6.66
N TRP A 99 15.01 19.74 -5.55
CA TRP A 99 15.66 19.65 -4.24
C TRP A 99 15.39 18.29 -3.55
N PRO A 100 16.25 17.86 -2.61
CA PRO A 100 16.10 16.60 -1.88
C PRO A 100 14.74 16.45 -1.18
N ILE A 101 14.23 15.21 -1.15
CA ILE A 101 12.92 14.91 -0.57
C ILE A 101 13.05 14.80 0.94
N LYS A 102 12.04 15.29 1.66
CA LYS A 102 11.86 14.99 3.07
C LYS A 102 11.32 13.56 3.20
N LEU A 103 12.14 12.66 3.73
CA LEU A 103 11.78 11.26 3.86
C LEU A 103 10.99 10.97 5.13
N ASP A 104 10.73 11.98 5.98
CA ASP A 104 10.11 11.79 7.29
C ASP A 104 8.85 10.92 7.22
N ALA A 105 7.90 11.27 6.35
CA ALA A 105 6.66 10.49 6.20
C ALA A 105 6.92 9.07 5.64
N LEU A 106 7.88 8.92 4.71
CA LEU A 106 8.25 7.62 4.16
C LEU A 106 8.88 6.74 5.24
N CYS A 107 9.67 7.32 6.16
CA CYS A 107 10.25 6.60 7.29
C CYS A 107 9.24 6.31 8.40
N THR A 108 8.50 7.33 8.86
CA THR A 108 7.61 7.20 10.02
C THR A 108 6.36 6.40 9.71
N ASN A 109 5.81 6.52 8.51
CA ASN A 109 4.50 5.95 8.18
C ASN A 109 4.59 4.78 7.20
N ALA A 110 5.56 4.77 6.26
CA ALA A 110 5.67 3.65 5.31
C ALA A 110 6.67 2.59 5.78
N GLY A 111 7.66 2.97 6.60
CA GLY A 111 8.71 2.06 7.09
C GLY A 111 9.96 2.02 6.22
N PHE A 112 10.25 3.07 5.45
CA PHE A 112 11.55 3.20 4.79
C PHE A 112 12.64 3.58 5.79
N PHE A 113 13.85 3.06 5.64
CA PHE A 113 15.00 3.45 6.46
C PHE A 113 16.32 3.08 5.77
N PRO A 114 17.44 3.70 6.13
CA PRO A 114 17.54 4.89 7.00
C PRO A 114 16.93 6.14 6.35
N ASN A 115 16.73 7.21 7.13
CA ASN A 115 16.34 8.53 6.62
C ASN A 115 17.53 9.18 5.88
N ASN A 116 17.86 8.61 4.72
CA ASN A 116 18.97 9.02 3.85
C ASN A 116 18.51 9.03 2.39
N ASN A 117 18.61 10.18 1.72
CA ASN A 117 18.26 10.34 0.31
C ASN A 117 19.14 9.49 -0.62
N GLU A 118 20.36 9.11 -0.22
CA GLU A 118 21.24 8.24 -1.00
C GLU A 118 20.67 6.82 -1.21
N LYS A 119 19.66 6.44 -0.42
CA LYS A 119 18.96 5.15 -0.55
C LYS A 119 17.72 5.20 -1.44
N LEU A 120 17.30 6.39 -1.87
CA LEU A 120 16.15 6.55 -2.79
C LEU A 120 16.34 5.91 -4.17
N PRO A 121 17.53 5.95 -4.82
CA PRO A 121 17.71 5.32 -6.12
C PRO A 121 17.36 3.82 -6.11
N GLU A 122 17.78 3.12 -5.07
CA GLU A 122 17.51 1.69 -4.87
C GLU A 122 16.02 1.43 -4.58
N PHE A 123 15.43 2.23 -3.68
CA PHE A 123 13.99 2.17 -3.41
C PHE A 123 13.16 2.40 -4.68
N TYR A 124 13.56 3.39 -5.49
CA TYR A 124 12.90 3.71 -6.75
C TYR A 124 13.02 2.56 -7.75
N GLN A 125 14.22 2.01 -7.94
CA GLN A 125 14.43 0.93 -8.89
C GLN A 125 13.63 -0.32 -8.53
N VAL A 126 13.62 -0.73 -7.26
CA VAL A 126 12.83 -1.87 -6.80
C VAL A 126 11.34 -1.68 -7.04
N ASN A 127 10.81 -0.50 -6.70
CA ASN A 127 9.39 -0.23 -6.92
C ASN A 127 9.07 -0.07 -8.40
N LEU A 128 9.98 0.47 -9.22
CA LEU A 128 9.79 0.57 -10.67
C LEU A 128 9.61 -0.80 -11.33
N GLU A 129 10.44 -1.79 -10.94
CA GLU A 129 10.26 -3.17 -11.40
C GLU A 129 8.96 -3.79 -10.87
N ALA A 130 8.58 -3.48 -9.62
CA ALA A 130 7.32 -3.93 -9.06
C ALA A 130 6.10 -3.36 -9.80
N ILE A 131 6.17 -2.10 -10.23
CA ILE A 131 5.10 -1.43 -11.00
C ILE A 131 4.88 -2.10 -12.35
N LYS A 132 5.96 -2.46 -13.06
CA LYS A 132 5.87 -3.19 -14.35
C LYS A 132 5.17 -4.53 -14.22
N SER A 133 5.24 -5.13 -13.03
CA SER A 133 4.72 -6.47 -12.76
C SER A 133 3.23 -6.50 -12.38
N ILE A 134 2.56 -5.36 -12.26
CA ILE A 134 1.16 -5.28 -11.84
C ILE A 134 0.24 -5.82 -12.95
N ASP A 135 -0.64 -6.77 -12.60
CA ASP A 135 -1.72 -7.24 -13.49
C ASP A 135 -3.02 -6.47 -13.23
N ILE A 136 -3.31 -6.22 -11.96
CA ILE A 136 -4.52 -5.53 -11.52
C ILE A 136 -4.12 -4.41 -10.56
N LEU A 137 -4.41 -3.17 -10.94
CA LEU A 137 -4.13 -1.98 -10.16
C LEU A 137 -5.41 -1.43 -9.53
N GLY A 138 -5.47 -1.43 -8.20
CA GLY A 138 -6.42 -0.59 -7.46
C GLY A 138 -6.05 0.89 -7.64
N SER A 139 -6.75 1.58 -8.54
CA SER A 139 -6.42 2.92 -9.00
C SER A 139 -7.26 3.97 -8.28
N TYR A 140 -6.60 4.98 -7.70
CA TYR A 140 -7.26 6.01 -6.90
C TYR A 140 -6.47 7.32 -6.76
N ILE A 141 -5.30 7.46 -7.39
CA ILE A 141 -4.45 8.66 -7.30
C ILE A 141 -4.06 9.16 -8.70
N GLU A 142 -4.28 10.46 -8.97
CA GLU A 142 -3.91 11.11 -10.26
C GLU A 142 -2.43 10.91 -10.62
N LYS A 143 -1.54 10.92 -9.63
CA LYS A 143 -0.09 10.76 -9.80
C LYS A 143 0.34 9.38 -10.29
N GLU A 144 -0.56 8.41 -10.37
CA GLU A 144 -0.28 7.12 -11.03
C GLU A 144 0.17 7.32 -12.49
N ILE A 145 -0.32 8.39 -13.15
CA ILE A 145 0.04 8.71 -14.53
C ILE A 145 1.53 8.86 -14.78
N PHE A 146 2.34 9.18 -13.76
CA PHE A 146 3.80 9.30 -13.88
C PHE A 146 4.50 7.99 -14.28
N PHE A 147 3.81 6.86 -14.12
CA PHE A 147 4.30 5.53 -14.46
C PHE A 147 3.49 4.89 -15.62
N SER A 148 2.69 5.68 -16.36
CA SER A 148 1.87 5.20 -17.47
C SER A 148 2.66 4.37 -18.48
N ASP A 149 3.89 4.80 -18.76
CA ASP A 149 4.72 4.28 -19.84
C ASP A 149 5.40 2.96 -19.47
N VAL A 150 5.39 2.59 -18.19
CA VAL A 150 6.02 1.35 -17.69
C VAL A 150 5.00 0.28 -17.28
N TYR A 151 3.71 0.59 -17.27
CA TYR A 151 2.69 -0.41 -16.98
C TYR A 151 2.67 -1.50 -18.06
N SER A 152 2.33 -2.72 -17.63
CA SER A 152 1.98 -3.78 -18.57
C SER A 152 0.79 -3.34 -19.43
N LYS A 153 0.83 -3.69 -20.73
CA LYS A 153 -0.26 -3.37 -21.67
C LYS A 153 -1.59 -4.03 -21.28
N ASP A 154 -1.51 -5.18 -20.62
CA ASP A 154 -2.67 -5.97 -20.20
C ASP A 154 -3.12 -5.62 -18.77
N MET A 155 -2.52 -4.61 -18.14
CA MET A 155 -2.87 -4.19 -16.78
C MET A 155 -4.28 -3.61 -16.74
N ILE A 156 -5.11 -4.13 -15.85
CA ILE A 156 -6.48 -3.63 -15.61
C ILE A 156 -6.51 -2.71 -14.39
N ARG A 157 -7.25 -1.61 -14.48
CA ARG A 157 -7.47 -0.68 -13.36
C ARG A 157 -8.85 -0.89 -12.75
N VAL A 158 -8.87 -1.17 -11.46
CA VAL A 158 -10.10 -1.38 -10.67
C VAL A 158 -10.27 -0.28 -9.63
N ASN A 159 -11.52 0.02 -9.24
CA ASN A 159 -11.74 0.89 -8.08
C ASN A 159 -11.41 0.16 -6.76
N LEU A 160 -11.22 0.94 -5.70
CA LEU A 160 -10.82 0.39 -4.40
C LEU A 160 -11.88 -0.50 -3.78
N ASP A 161 -13.18 -0.22 -3.92
CA ASP A 161 -14.22 -1.02 -3.26
C ASP A 161 -14.30 -2.44 -3.83
N GLY A 162 -14.28 -2.59 -5.17
CA GLY A 162 -14.25 -3.90 -5.82
C GLY A 162 -13.04 -4.76 -5.42
N TYR A 163 -11.93 -4.08 -5.10
CA TYR A 163 -10.66 -4.68 -4.69
C TYR A 163 -10.56 -4.98 -3.18
N TYR A 164 -10.66 -3.97 -2.34
CA TYR A 164 -10.33 -4.01 -0.91
C TYR A 164 -11.47 -4.48 -0.01
N ALA A 165 -12.71 -4.32 -0.46
CA ALA A 165 -13.89 -4.57 0.36
C ALA A 165 -14.73 -5.72 -0.21
N PRO A 166 -14.19 -6.96 -0.31
CA PRO A 166 -14.90 -8.09 -0.89
C PRO A 166 -16.23 -8.39 -0.18
N PHE A 167 -16.33 -8.04 1.11
CA PHE A 167 -17.54 -8.17 1.93
C PHE A 167 -18.70 -7.24 1.56
N LEU A 168 -18.53 -6.36 0.58
CA LEU A 168 -19.62 -5.55 0.02
C LEU A 168 -20.41 -6.30 -1.08
N TYR A 169 -19.92 -7.46 -1.54
CA TYR A 169 -20.48 -8.18 -2.69
C TYR A 169 -21.03 -9.54 -2.29
N GLU A 170 -22.04 -10.01 -3.03
CA GLU A 170 -22.67 -11.32 -2.79
C GLU A 170 -21.71 -12.50 -3.04
N LYS A 171 -20.76 -12.32 -3.96
CA LYS A 171 -19.74 -13.32 -4.31
C LYS A 171 -18.36 -12.69 -4.10
N PRO A 172 -17.87 -12.61 -2.86
CA PRO A 172 -16.59 -11.98 -2.57
C PRO A 172 -15.45 -12.69 -3.31
N TRP A 173 -14.52 -11.95 -3.92
CA TRP A 173 -13.37 -12.55 -4.60
C TRP A 173 -12.54 -13.47 -3.69
N THR A 174 -12.55 -13.23 -2.38
CA THR A 174 -11.88 -14.08 -1.38
C THR A 174 -12.44 -15.49 -1.33
N ALA A 175 -13.66 -15.75 -1.83
CA ALA A 175 -14.19 -17.10 -2.00
C ALA A 175 -13.27 -17.99 -2.85
N ALA A 176 -12.50 -17.41 -3.78
CA ALA A 176 -11.52 -18.12 -4.58
C ALA A 176 -10.33 -18.67 -3.77
N LEU A 177 -10.16 -18.24 -2.51
CA LEU A 177 -9.11 -18.73 -1.61
C LEU A 177 -9.44 -20.09 -0.98
N LYS A 178 -10.70 -20.54 -1.07
CA LYS A 178 -11.14 -21.77 -0.44
C LYS A 178 -10.26 -22.97 -0.82
N GLY A 179 -9.73 -23.66 0.20
CA GLY A 179 -8.88 -24.84 0.04
C GLY A 179 -7.44 -24.58 -0.42
N LYS A 180 -7.02 -23.32 -0.61
CA LYS A 180 -5.63 -22.97 -0.96
C LYS A 180 -4.72 -22.88 0.26
N LYS A 181 -3.40 -22.96 0.05
CA LYS A 181 -2.39 -22.52 1.01
C LYS A 181 -2.20 -21.01 0.90
N VAL A 182 -2.69 -20.27 1.89
CA VAL A 182 -2.71 -18.80 1.87
C VAL A 182 -1.67 -18.26 2.85
N LEU A 183 -0.65 -17.59 2.32
CA LEU A 183 0.34 -16.87 3.11
C LEU A 183 -0.17 -15.46 3.44
N VAL A 184 -0.35 -15.14 4.72
CA VAL A 184 -0.71 -13.80 5.17
C VAL A 184 0.51 -13.09 5.73
N ILE A 185 0.95 -12.02 5.06
CA ILE A 185 2.09 -11.19 5.44
C ILE A 185 1.56 -9.94 6.14
N HIS A 186 1.65 -9.90 7.47
CA HIS A 186 1.08 -8.81 8.26
C HIS A 186 1.72 -8.69 9.66
N PRO A 187 1.87 -7.47 10.22
CA PRO A 187 2.41 -7.27 11.57
C PRO A 187 1.59 -7.94 12.70
N PHE A 188 0.28 -8.09 12.50
CA PHE A 188 -0.66 -8.72 13.45
C PHE A 188 -0.84 -10.21 13.18
N ASP A 189 0.26 -10.93 12.95
CA ASP A 189 0.23 -12.36 12.60
C ASP A 189 -0.45 -13.22 13.69
N SER A 190 -0.19 -12.89 14.96
CA SER A 190 -0.78 -13.59 16.10
C SER A 190 -2.30 -13.42 16.18
N GLU A 191 -2.79 -12.20 15.96
CA GLU A 191 -4.22 -11.90 15.90
C GLU A 191 -4.86 -12.55 14.68
N ILE A 192 -4.20 -12.55 13.52
CA ILE A 192 -4.70 -13.21 12.32
C ILE A 192 -4.89 -14.71 12.57
N LYS A 193 -3.93 -15.40 13.19
CA LYS A 193 -4.08 -16.82 13.58
C LYS A 193 -5.28 -17.02 14.52
N SER A 194 -5.37 -16.20 15.57
CA SER A 194 -6.43 -16.30 16.57
C SER A 194 -7.82 -15.97 16.01
N GLN A 195 -7.91 -15.01 15.10
CA GLN A 195 -9.16 -14.64 14.45
C GLN A 195 -9.58 -15.67 13.42
N TYR A 196 -8.64 -16.21 12.66
CA TYR A 196 -8.92 -17.20 11.64
C TYR A 196 -9.43 -18.54 12.20
N SER A 197 -8.95 -18.96 13.38
CA SER A 197 -9.47 -20.15 14.07
C SER A 197 -10.97 -20.06 14.40
N LYS A 198 -11.50 -18.84 14.50
CA LYS A 198 -12.93 -18.53 14.68
C LYS A 198 -13.54 -17.78 13.50
N ARG A 199 -12.98 -17.91 12.29
CA ARG A 199 -13.39 -17.17 11.06
C ARG A 199 -14.90 -17.15 10.80
N ALA A 200 -15.59 -18.25 11.12
CA ALA A 200 -17.02 -18.41 10.92
C ALA A 200 -17.89 -17.47 11.76
N LEU A 201 -17.32 -16.81 12.78
CA LEU A 201 -17.98 -15.80 13.62
C LEU A 201 -17.69 -14.36 13.16
N LEU A 202 -16.72 -14.17 12.26
CA LEU A 202 -16.26 -12.83 11.88
C LEU A 202 -17.19 -12.17 10.88
N TRP A 203 -17.71 -12.95 9.94
CA TRP A 203 -18.56 -12.47 8.86
C TRP A 203 -19.86 -13.26 8.80
N LYS A 204 -20.97 -12.56 8.53
CA LYS A 204 -22.27 -13.19 8.28
C LYS A 204 -22.19 -14.08 7.03
N ASP A 205 -21.59 -13.56 5.96
CA ASP A 205 -21.23 -14.37 4.80
C ASP A 205 -19.88 -15.05 5.04
N LYS A 206 -19.91 -16.39 5.14
CA LYS A 206 -18.73 -17.22 5.37
C LYS A 206 -17.78 -17.24 4.18
N ASN A 207 -18.21 -16.79 3.00
CA ASN A 207 -17.36 -16.73 1.81
C ASN A 207 -16.42 -15.53 1.83
N VAL A 208 -16.68 -14.52 2.68
CA VAL A 208 -15.76 -13.38 2.86
C VAL A 208 -14.41 -13.84 3.39
N LEU A 209 -14.40 -14.78 4.33
CA LEU A 209 -13.20 -15.41 4.85
C LEU A 209 -13.41 -16.94 4.87
N PRO A 210 -13.24 -17.59 3.70
CA PRO A 210 -13.56 -19.00 3.54
C PRO A 210 -12.53 -19.88 4.25
N ASP A 211 -12.76 -21.19 4.22
CA ASP A 211 -11.82 -22.18 4.75
C ASP A 211 -10.66 -22.44 3.77
N PHE A 212 -9.44 -22.25 4.24
CA PHE A 212 -8.15 -22.38 3.56
C PHE A 212 -7.04 -22.71 4.57
N ASP A 213 -5.89 -23.19 4.09
CA ASP A 213 -4.73 -23.47 4.92
C ASP A 213 -3.96 -22.16 5.20
N LEU A 214 -4.03 -21.67 6.43
CA LEU A 214 -3.44 -20.39 6.83
C LEU A 214 -1.97 -20.55 7.21
N ILE A 215 -1.12 -19.83 6.49
CA ILE A 215 0.28 -19.61 6.85
C ILE A 215 0.43 -18.11 7.14
N THR A 216 1.23 -17.75 8.14
CA THR A 216 1.51 -16.34 8.43
C THR A 216 2.99 -16.06 8.39
N TYR A 217 3.37 -14.89 7.91
CA TYR A 217 4.72 -14.36 8.03
C TYR A 217 4.67 -12.96 8.64
N LYS A 218 5.41 -12.76 9.72
CA LYS A 218 5.52 -11.46 10.37
C LYS A 218 6.58 -10.63 9.65
N PRO A 219 6.22 -9.54 8.95
CA PRO A 219 7.17 -8.73 8.23
C PRO A 219 8.02 -7.90 9.20
N VAL A 220 9.16 -7.42 8.71
CA VAL A 220 9.96 -6.39 9.39
C VAL A 220 9.12 -5.12 9.55
N VAL A 221 9.11 -4.54 10.75
CA VAL A 221 8.40 -3.28 11.02
C VAL A 221 9.37 -2.23 11.51
N SER A 222 9.53 -1.17 10.71
CA SER A 222 10.50 -0.08 10.88
C SER A 222 9.83 1.30 10.98
N MET A 223 8.49 1.34 10.94
CA MET A 223 7.71 2.57 11.11
C MET A 223 8.07 3.27 12.43
N LEU A 224 7.89 4.59 12.49
CA LEU A 224 8.31 5.44 13.61
C LEU A 224 9.81 5.44 13.95
N GLY A 225 10.67 5.03 13.01
CA GLY A 225 12.10 4.92 13.28
C GLY A 225 12.42 3.82 14.30
N GLN A 226 11.54 2.82 14.41
CA GLN A 226 11.85 1.58 15.13
C GLN A 226 13.16 1.02 14.61
N GLN A 227 14.10 0.75 15.53
CA GLN A 227 15.33 0.07 15.15
C GLN A 227 15.01 -1.36 14.73
N THR A 228 15.54 -1.74 13.58
CA THR A 228 15.53 -3.12 13.11
C THR A 228 16.95 -3.67 13.16
N GLU A 229 17.10 -4.98 13.12
CA GLU A 229 18.41 -5.63 13.00
C GLU A 229 19.11 -5.33 11.65
N TYR A 230 18.35 -4.85 10.66
CA TYR A 230 18.85 -4.52 9.32
C TYR A 230 19.38 -3.08 9.27
N ARG A 231 20.37 -2.85 8.40
CA ARG A 231 20.98 -1.54 8.18
C ARG A 231 20.16 -0.67 7.24
N SER A 232 19.29 -1.27 6.44
CA SER A 232 18.48 -0.58 5.44
C SER A 232 17.20 -1.31 5.08
N TRP A 233 16.27 -0.58 4.48
CA TRP A 233 15.01 -1.09 3.96
C TRP A 233 15.23 -2.20 2.92
N ILE A 234 16.23 -2.08 2.04
CA ILE A 234 16.51 -3.10 1.03
C ILE A 234 16.97 -4.41 1.66
N GLU A 235 17.85 -4.35 2.67
CA GLU A 235 18.36 -5.53 3.35
C GLU A 235 17.24 -6.28 4.07
N ALA A 236 16.34 -5.52 4.72
CA ALA A 236 15.12 -6.08 5.29
C ALA A 236 14.21 -6.73 4.23
N LEU A 237 14.05 -6.09 3.06
CA LEU A 237 13.28 -6.63 1.94
C LEU A 237 13.89 -7.95 1.44
N GLU A 238 15.20 -7.98 1.17
CA GLU A 238 15.93 -9.16 0.69
C GLU A 238 15.83 -10.33 1.69
N LYS A 239 15.93 -10.04 2.99
CA LYS A 239 15.73 -11.06 4.02
C LYS A 239 14.32 -11.62 3.99
N MET A 240 13.30 -10.76 3.90
CA MET A 240 11.91 -11.20 3.80
C MET A 240 11.66 -12.03 2.53
N GLN A 241 12.22 -11.63 1.39
CA GLN A 241 12.17 -12.39 0.14
C GLN A 241 12.81 -13.77 0.30
N SER A 242 14.00 -13.86 0.91
CA SER A 242 14.69 -15.12 1.19
C SER A 242 13.89 -16.05 2.11
N ASP A 243 13.19 -15.50 3.11
CA ASP A 243 12.33 -16.28 3.99
C ASP A 243 11.09 -16.79 3.26
N ILE A 244 10.39 -15.90 2.56
CA ILE A 244 9.16 -16.21 1.81
C ILE A 244 9.43 -17.28 0.75
N GLN A 245 10.60 -17.25 0.10
CA GLN A 245 10.99 -18.23 -0.91
C GLN A 245 10.98 -19.68 -0.37
N LYS A 246 11.17 -19.87 0.93
CA LYS A 246 11.21 -21.18 1.59
C LYS A 246 9.84 -21.67 2.05
N ILE A 247 8.81 -20.83 1.96
CA ILE A 247 7.45 -21.14 2.38
C ILE A 247 6.68 -21.72 1.19
N ASP A 248 6.02 -22.86 1.39
CA ASP A 248 5.14 -23.45 0.39
C ASP A 248 3.71 -22.90 0.53
N PHE A 249 3.29 -22.08 -0.44
CA PHE A 249 1.96 -21.46 -0.49
C PHE A 249 1.49 -21.24 -1.94
N ASP A 250 0.19 -21.09 -2.16
CA ASP A 250 -0.37 -20.83 -3.49
C ASP A 250 -0.51 -19.33 -3.78
N ILE A 251 -0.99 -18.60 -2.76
CA ILE A 251 -1.33 -17.18 -2.86
C ILE A 251 -0.98 -16.44 -1.56
N ALA A 252 -0.53 -15.19 -1.68
CA ALA A 252 -0.26 -14.33 -0.54
C ALA A 252 -1.27 -13.17 -0.40
N LEU A 253 -1.70 -12.88 0.82
CA LEU A 253 -2.41 -11.66 1.21
C LEU A 253 -1.45 -10.76 2.00
N ILE A 254 -1.25 -9.52 1.53
CA ILE A 254 -0.10 -8.70 1.96
C ILE A 254 -0.58 -7.36 2.53
N GLY A 255 -0.18 -7.07 3.77
CA GLY A 255 -0.36 -5.76 4.40
C GLY A 255 0.83 -5.40 5.29
N CYS A 256 1.84 -4.75 4.70
CA CYS A 256 3.11 -4.49 5.37
C CYS A 256 3.82 -3.20 4.87
N GLY A 257 3.08 -2.09 4.79
CA GLY A 257 3.64 -0.77 4.47
C GLY A 257 4.45 -0.73 3.16
N ALA A 258 5.61 -0.08 3.19
CA ALA A 258 6.51 0.12 2.05
C ALA A 258 6.98 -1.18 1.38
N TYR A 259 6.85 -2.33 2.06
CA TYR A 259 7.23 -3.63 1.50
C TYR A 259 6.12 -4.27 0.66
N GLY A 260 4.87 -3.81 0.78
CA GLY A 260 3.70 -4.50 0.23
C GLY A 260 3.77 -4.74 -1.28
N MET A 261 4.05 -3.69 -2.06
CA MET A 261 4.16 -3.79 -3.52
C MET A 261 5.41 -4.56 -3.97
N PRO A 262 6.63 -4.28 -3.44
CA PRO A 262 7.82 -5.08 -3.78
C PRO A 262 7.69 -6.57 -3.46
N LEU A 263 7.12 -6.94 -2.31
CA LEU A 263 6.89 -8.34 -1.96
C LEU A 263 5.85 -9.00 -2.87
N ALA A 264 4.77 -8.30 -3.22
CA ALA A 264 3.78 -8.81 -4.18
C ALA A 264 4.41 -9.11 -5.55
N SER A 265 5.26 -8.20 -6.04
CA SER A 265 5.99 -8.41 -7.29
C SER A 265 6.96 -9.58 -7.22
N PHE A 266 7.72 -9.72 -6.13
CA PHE A 266 8.63 -10.84 -5.92
C PHE A 266 7.88 -12.18 -5.94
N ILE A 267 6.76 -12.27 -5.22
CA ILE A 267 5.93 -13.47 -5.14
C ILE A 267 5.36 -13.86 -6.51
N LYS A 268 4.90 -12.88 -7.30
CA LYS A 268 4.52 -13.13 -8.70
C LYS A 268 5.71 -13.65 -9.51
N GLY A 269 6.90 -13.09 -9.35
CA GLY A 269 8.13 -13.53 -10.00
C GLY A 269 8.52 -14.97 -9.69
N MET A 270 8.14 -15.49 -8.51
CA MET A 270 8.28 -16.91 -8.15
C MET A 270 7.24 -17.82 -8.81
N GLY A 271 6.35 -17.28 -9.65
CA GLY A 271 5.25 -18.02 -10.27
C GLY A 271 4.01 -18.19 -9.39
N LYS A 272 3.89 -17.44 -8.28
CA LYS A 272 2.76 -17.52 -7.33
C LYS A 272 1.81 -16.33 -7.48
N GLN A 273 0.74 -16.32 -6.70
CA GLN A 273 -0.24 -15.22 -6.69
C GLN A 273 -0.04 -14.31 -5.47
N ALA A 274 -0.27 -13.00 -5.63
CA ALA A 274 -0.17 -12.03 -4.55
C ALA A 274 -1.26 -10.94 -4.64
N VAL A 275 -1.88 -10.64 -3.50
CA VAL A 275 -2.90 -9.61 -3.34
C VAL A 275 -2.48 -8.64 -2.22
N HIS A 276 -2.11 -7.41 -2.59
CA HIS A 276 -1.60 -6.40 -1.67
C HIS A 276 -2.72 -5.51 -1.08
N LEU A 277 -3.38 -6.02 -0.04
CA LEU A 277 -4.52 -5.38 0.62
C LEU A 277 -4.14 -4.20 1.55
N ALA A 278 -2.86 -3.96 1.79
CA ALA A 278 -2.39 -2.91 2.71
C ALA A 278 -3.12 -3.02 4.07
N GLY A 279 -3.67 -1.91 4.58
CA GLY A 279 -4.42 -1.91 5.85
C GLY A 279 -5.71 -2.73 5.82
N TRP A 280 -6.28 -3.02 4.65
CA TRP A 280 -7.55 -3.78 4.55
C TRP A 280 -7.38 -5.25 4.91
N THR A 281 -6.16 -5.79 4.89
CA THR A 281 -5.86 -7.11 5.45
C THR A 281 -6.35 -7.22 6.89
N GLN A 282 -6.18 -6.16 7.70
CA GLN A 282 -6.64 -6.11 9.08
C GLN A 282 -8.16 -6.31 9.20
N ILE A 283 -8.93 -5.64 8.34
CA ILE A 283 -10.39 -5.72 8.33
C ILE A 283 -10.88 -7.10 7.93
N LEU A 284 -10.24 -7.72 6.92
CA LEU A 284 -10.61 -9.06 6.46
C LEU A 284 -10.62 -10.10 7.59
N PHE A 285 -9.68 -10.01 8.52
CA PHE A 285 -9.57 -10.90 9.69
C PHE A 285 -10.32 -10.39 10.94
N GLY A 286 -11.21 -9.42 10.80
CA GLY A 286 -12.04 -8.93 11.90
C GLY A 286 -11.24 -8.25 13.01
N ILE A 287 -10.17 -7.54 12.65
CA ILE A 287 -9.35 -6.77 13.59
C ILE A 287 -9.73 -5.28 13.42
N LYS A 288 -10.25 -4.67 14.48
CA LYS A 288 -10.64 -3.26 14.56
C LYS A 288 -9.41 -2.36 14.65
N GLY A 289 -9.56 -1.08 14.37
CA GLY A 289 -8.51 -0.07 14.53
C GLY A 289 -9.11 1.31 14.36
N LYS A 290 -8.48 2.34 14.92
CA LYS A 290 -9.04 3.70 14.99
C LYS A 290 -9.51 4.24 13.64
N ARG A 291 -8.75 4.03 12.56
CA ARG A 291 -9.13 4.48 11.21
C ARG A 291 -10.49 3.93 10.79
N TRP A 292 -10.77 2.71 11.16
CA TRP A 292 -11.95 1.96 10.75
C TRP A 292 -13.16 2.27 11.62
N ASP A 293 -12.93 2.65 12.88
CA ASP A 293 -14.00 3.10 13.79
C ASP A 293 -14.72 4.34 13.20
N ASP A 294 -13.94 5.25 12.62
CA ASP A 294 -14.42 6.52 12.04
C ASP A 294 -15.05 6.35 10.64
N LEU A 295 -15.15 5.11 10.12
CA LEU A 295 -15.73 4.81 8.81
C LEU A 295 -17.00 3.96 8.96
N PRO A 296 -18.20 4.57 9.00
CA PRO A 296 -19.47 3.86 9.22
C PRO A 296 -19.74 2.71 8.24
N TYR A 297 -19.27 2.83 7.00
CA TYR A 297 -19.43 1.78 6.00
C TYR A 297 -18.58 0.52 6.27
N VAL A 298 -17.55 0.62 7.12
CA VAL A 298 -16.75 -0.50 7.63
C VAL A 298 -17.24 -0.91 9.01
N SER A 299 -17.37 0.04 9.94
CA SER A 299 -17.70 -0.26 11.35
C SER A 299 -19.08 -0.88 11.55
N LYS A 300 -20.01 -0.71 10.59
CA LYS A 300 -21.30 -1.43 10.57
C LYS A 300 -21.17 -2.97 10.55
N PHE A 301 -20.02 -3.50 10.13
CA PHE A 301 -19.76 -4.95 10.09
C PHE A 301 -19.20 -5.50 11.39
N TYR A 302 -18.89 -4.65 12.37
CA TYR A 302 -18.35 -5.08 13.65
C TYR A 302 -19.35 -5.96 14.41
N ASN A 303 -18.82 -6.98 15.06
CA ASN A 303 -19.58 -7.82 15.98
C ASN A 303 -18.72 -8.20 17.21
N ASN A 304 -19.30 -9.01 18.10
CA ASN A 304 -18.67 -9.41 19.36
C ASN A 304 -17.41 -10.29 19.18
N ALA A 305 -17.24 -10.93 18.02
CA ALA A 305 -16.07 -11.77 17.75
C ALA A 305 -14.85 -10.97 17.24
N TRP A 306 -15.05 -9.71 16.81
CA TRP A 306 -13.98 -8.83 16.32
C TRP A 306 -13.18 -8.23 17.47
N VAL A 307 -11.86 -8.19 17.32
CA VAL A 307 -10.92 -7.76 18.37
C VAL A 307 -10.20 -6.47 17.99
N ARG A 308 -9.61 -5.79 18.96
CA ARG A 308 -8.56 -4.79 18.71
C ARG A 308 -7.18 -5.45 18.77
N PRO A 309 -6.14 -4.90 18.13
CA PRO A 309 -4.80 -5.45 18.23
C PRO A 309 -4.35 -5.47 19.69
N GLN A 310 -3.67 -6.54 20.08
CA GLN A 310 -3.26 -6.76 21.46
C GLN A 310 -2.17 -5.76 21.86
N GLN A 311 -1.97 -5.57 23.17
CA GLN A 311 -0.96 -4.64 23.68
C GLN A 311 0.45 -5.01 23.20
N GLN A 312 0.77 -6.30 23.08
CA GLN A 312 2.05 -6.79 22.55
C GLN A 312 2.26 -6.50 21.05
N SER A 313 1.18 -6.22 20.32
CA SER A 313 1.21 -5.83 18.91
C SER A 313 1.24 -4.31 18.74
N LYS A 314 1.22 -3.55 19.85
CA LYS A 314 1.43 -2.11 19.83
C LYS A 314 2.92 -1.81 19.76
N ILE A 315 3.24 -0.94 18.82
CA ILE A 315 4.58 -0.42 18.60
C ILE A 315 4.76 0.82 19.50
N LYS A 316 5.95 1.01 20.08
CA LYS A 316 6.22 2.21 20.89
C LYS A 316 5.96 3.47 20.05
N GLY A 317 5.07 4.34 20.54
CA GLY A 317 4.69 5.58 19.86
C GLY A 317 3.64 5.43 18.76
N PHE A 318 2.94 4.29 18.67
CA PHE A 318 1.94 4.01 17.63
C PHE A 318 0.89 5.12 17.43
N ASP A 319 0.54 5.86 18.48
CA ASP A 319 -0.36 7.03 18.43
C ASP A 319 0.10 8.10 17.43
N SER A 320 1.39 8.16 17.09
CA SER A 320 1.93 9.09 16.09
C SER A 320 1.79 8.60 14.64
N ILE A 321 1.53 7.31 14.40
CA ILE A 321 1.21 6.77 13.06
C ILE A 321 -0.25 7.08 12.76
N GLU A 322 -0.48 8.19 12.07
CA GLU A 322 -1.83 8.62 11.65
C GLU A 322 -2.85 8.55 12.82
N LYS A 323 -2.45 9.05 13.99
CA LYS A 323 -3.26 9.05 15.23
C LYS A 323 -3.55 7.66 15.82
N GLY A 324 -2.69 6.67 15.59
CA GLY A 324 -2.91 5.29 16.00
C GLY A 324 -3.86 4.53 15.07
N CYS A 325 -3.88 4.87 13.78
CA CYS A 325 -4.87 4.40 12.80
C CYS A 325 -5.15 2.88 12.80
N TYR A 326 -4.13 2.05 13.04
CA TYR A 326 -4.25 0.59 13.00
C TYR A 326 -4.67 -0.05 14.34
N TRP A 327 -4.66 0.71 15.45
CA TRP A 327 -4.92 0.22 16.82
C TRP A 327 -6.24 0.77 17.37
#